data_AF-A0A537S7E9-F1
#
_entry.id   AF-A0A537S7E9-F1
#
_cell.length_a   1.000
_cell.length_b   1.000
_cell.length_c   1.000
_cell.angle_alpha   90.00
_cell.angle_beta   90.00
_cell.angle_gamma   90.00
#
_symmetry.space_group_name_H-M   'P 1'
#
loop_
_entity.id
_entity.type
_entity.pdbx_description
1 polymer ?
#
loop_
_entity_poly.entity_id
_entity_poly.type
_entity_poly.pdbx_seq_one_letter_code
_entity_poly.pdbx_strand_id
1 'polypeptide(L)' 'MAHPDPSTPARPALKILLTAPRGFCAGVDRAIKIVEMALQKFGAPVYVRHEIVHNRHVVDTLKD' A
#
# COMPACT_ATOMS: atom_id res chain seq x y z
N MET A 1 -4.57 4.83 -24.12
CA MET A 1 -4.36 6.13 -23.46
C MET A 1 -5.55 7.01 -23.86
N ALA A 2 -6.47 7.29 -22.94
CA ALA A 2 -7.69 8.02 -23.27
C ALA A 2 -7.36 9.48 -23.63
N HIS A 3 -7.84 9.93 -24.79
CA HIS A 3 -7.79 11.35 -25.16
C HIS A 3 -8.79 12.15 -24.32
N PRO A 4 -8.44 13.36 -23.86
CA PRO A 4 -9.39 14.20 -23.13
C PRO A 4 -10.51 14.68 -24.07
N ASP A 5 -11.76 14.52 -23.63
CA ASP A 5 -12.95 15.00 -24.32
C ASP A 5 -13.00 16.56 -24.30
N PRO A 6 -13.08 17.24 -25.45
CA PRO A 6 -13.09 18.70 -25.55
C PRO A 6 -14.31 19.38 -24.89
N SER A 7 -15.34 18.62 -24.50
CA SER A 7 -16.51 19.12 -23.77
C SER A 7 -16.31 19.24 -22.26
N THR A 8 -15.17 18.81 -21.71
CA THR A 8 -14.88 18.91 -20.28
C THR A 8 -14.34 20.31 -19.95
N PRO A 9 -15.00 21.10 -19.07
CA PRO A 9 -14.47 22.40 -18.66
C PRO A 9 -13.10 22.23 -18.01
N ALA A 10 -12.13 23.02 -18.47
CA ALA A 10 -10.78 23.01 -17.93
C ALA A 10 -10.82 23.35 -16.43
N ARG A 11 -10.41 22.39 -15.59
CA ARG A 11 -10.35 22.61 -14.14
C ARG A 11 -9.26 23.64 -13.84
N PRO A 12 -9.48 24.55 -12.88
CA PRO A 12 -8.46 25.52 -12.48
C PRO A 12 -7.20 24.80 -11.97
N ALA A 13 -6.04 25.41 -12.17
CA ALA A 13 -4.76 24.87 -11.71
C ALA A 13 -4.76 24.72 -10.18
N LEU A 14 -4.64 23.48 -9.69
CA LEU A 14 -4.57 23.19 -8.26
C LEU A 14 -3.11 22.97 -7.84
N LYS A 15 -2.64 23.76 -6.88
CA LYS A 15 -1.33 23.55 -6.25
C LYS A 15 -1.46 22.52 -5.13
N ILE A 16 -0.87 21.34 -5.33
CA ILE A 16 -0.83 20.26 -4.33
C ILE A 16 0.52 20.32 -3.61
N LEU A 17 0.51 20.34 -2.28
CA LEU A 17 1.70 20.26 -1.44
C LEU A 17 1.77 18.86 -0.82
N LEU A 18 2.89 18.16 -1.01
CA LEU A 18 3.12 16.84 -0.43
C LEU A 18 4.22 16.93 0.64
N THR A 19 3.90 16.49 1.86
CA THR A 19 4.83 16.51 2.97
C THR A 19 5.88 15.41 2.86
N ALA A 20 7.04 15.62 3.49
CA ALA A 20 8.08 14.64 3.66
C ALA A 20 8.62 14.68 5.11
N PRO A 21 8.91 13.53 5.74
CA PRO A 21 8.70 12.17 5.24
C PRO A 21 7.22 11.75 5.26
N ARG A 22 6.83 10.81 4.40
CA ARG A 22 5.48 10.22 4.36
C ARG A 22 5.58 8.75 4.00
N GLY A 23 4.58 7.96 4.41
CA GLY A 23 4.52 6.53 4.11
C GLY A 23 5.01 5.65 5.27
N PHE A 24 5.73 4.58 4.95
CA PHE A 24 6.09 3.53 5.91
C PHE A 24 7.25 3.93 6.81
N CYS A 25 7.12 3.60 8.09
CA CYS A 25 8.23 3.64 9.02
C CYS A 25 9.00 2.32 9.00
N ALA A 26 10.21 2.31 9.57
CA ALA A 26 11.05 1.12 9.65
C ALA A 26 10.34 -0.09 10.32
N GLY A 27 9.45 0.16 11.29
CA GLY A 27 8.68 -0.89 11.95
C GLY A 27 7.66 -1.55 11.04
N VAL A 28 6.94 -0.75 10.24
CA VAL A 28 5.96 -1.24 9.25
C VAL A 28 6.65 -2.07 8.17
N ASP A 29 7.74 -1.55 7.62
CA ASP A 29 8.53 -2.26 6.59
C ASP A 29 9.04 -3.62 7.10
N ARG A 30 9.62 -3.63 8.30
CA ARG A 30 10.09 -4.87 8.94
C ARG A 30 8.95 -5.86 9.20
N ALA A 31 7.79 -5.39 9.64
CA ALA A 31 6.65 -6.25 9.96
C ALA A 31 6.12 -6.98 8.71
N ILE A 32 5.96 -6.26 7.60
CA ILE A 32 5.55 -6.83 6.30
C ILE A 32 6.56 -7.87 5.84
N LYS A 33 7.85 -7.51 5.84
CA LYS A 33 8.94 -8.38 5.39
C LYS A 33 9.04 -9.69 6.18
N ILE A 34 8.74 -9.67 7.48
CA ILE A 34 8.73 -10.90 8.30
C ILE A 34 7.68 -11.89 7.81
N VAL A 35 6.47 -11.40 7.47
CA VAL A 35 5.39 -12.27 6.97
C VAL A 35 5.75 -12.83 5.60
N GLU A 36 6.26 -12.00 4.69
CA GLU A 36 6.73 -12.42 3.37
C GLU A 36 7.83 -13.48 3.46
N MET A 37 8.84 -13.26 4.32
CA MET A 37 9.91 -14.21 4.54
C MET A 37 9.41 -15.52 5.15
N ALA A 38 8.42 -15.47 6.06
CA ALA A 38 7.81 -16.66 6.63
C ALA A 38 7.08 -17.46 5.56
N LEU A 39 6.29 -16.81 4.70
CA LEU A 39 5.60 -17.45 3.58
C LEU A 39 6.59 -18.08 2.60
N GLN A 40 7.67 -17.38 2.24
CA GLN A 40 8.71 -17.92 1.37
C GLN A 40 9.44 -19.13 1.96
N LYS A 41 9.72 -19.10 3.26
CA LYS A 41 10.50 -20.14 3.93
C LYS A 41 9.69 -21.38 4.29
N PHE A 42 8.42 -21.20 4.68
CA PHE A 42 7.60 -22.26 5.26
C PHE A 42 6.39 -22.65 4.40
N GLY A 43 6.06 -21.87 3.37
CA GLY A 43 4.83 -22.04 2.59
C GLY A 43 3.58 -21.59 3.35
N ALA A 44 2.45 -21.59 2.66
CA ALA A 44 1.15 -21.29 3.26
C ALA A 44 0.55 -22.53 3.97
N PRO A 45 -0.22 -22.36 5.07
CA PRO A 45 -0.61 -21.07 5.68
C PRO A 45 0.38 -20.58 6.76
N VAL A 46 0.63 -19.26 6.77
CA VAL A 46 1.26 -18.56 7.90
C VAL A 46 0.19 -17.75 8.63
N TYR A 47 0.02 -17.99 9.93
CA TYR A 47 -0.98 -17.29 10.73
C TYR A 47 -0.37 -16.06 11.42
N VAL A 48 -1.05 -14.92 11.27
CA VAL A 48 -0.71 -13.67 11.95
C VAL A 48 -1.81 -13.33 12.96
N ARG A 49 -1.43 -13.01 14.20
CA ARG A 49 -2.38 -12.60 15.23
C ARG A 49 -2.77 -11.14 14.99
N HIS A 50 -4.04 -10.93 14.64
CA HIS A 50 -4.58 -9.65 14.14
C HIS A 50 -3.93 -9.19 12.83
N GLU A 51 -4.24 -7.98 12.40
CA GLU A 51 -3.62 -7.36 11.22
C GLU A 51 -2.15 -7.02 11.52
N ILE A 52 -1.25 -7.35 10.57
CA ILE A 52 0.18 -7.04 10.70
C ILE A 52 0.43 -5.52 10.75
N VAL A 53 -0.39 -4.75 10.03
CA VAL A 53 -0.48 -3.29 10.06
C VAL A 53 -1.90 -2.85 9.76
N HIS A 54 -2.32 -1.68 10.25
CA HIS A 54 -3.64 -1.11 9.97
C HIS A 54 -3.70 -0.45 8.59
N ASN A 55 -3.51 -1.24 7.55
CA ASN A 55 -3.67 -0.84 6.17
C ASN A 55 -4.33 -1.97 5.40
N ARG A 56 -5.57 -1.75 4.98
CA ARG A 56 -6.37 -2.75 4.27
C ARG A 56 -5.66 -3.29 3.03
N HIS A 57 -5.03 -2.43 2.23
CA HIS A 57 -4.33 -2.87 1.02
C HIS A 57 -3.17 -3.83 1.33
N VAL A 58 -2.41 -3.54 2.39
CA VAL A 58 -1.31 -4.41 2.84
C VAL A 58 -1.86 -5.73 3.36
N VAL A 59 -2.91 -5.70 4.18
CA VAL A 59 -3.52 -6.89 4.75
C VAL A 59 -4.12 -7.79 3.68
N ASP A 60 -4.81 -7.23 2.69
CA ASP A 60 -5.43 -7.99 1.61
C ASP A 60 -4.36 -8.64 0.72
N THR A 61 -3.25 -7.94 0.42
CA THR A 61 -2.14 -8.49 -0.39
C THR A 61 -1.45 -9.69 0.26
N LEU A 62 -1.46 -9.80 1.59
CA LEU A 62 -0.80 -10.90 2.33
C LEU A 62 -1.73 -12.10 2.61
N LYS A 63 -3.02 -11.99 2.29
CA LYS A 63 -4.02 -13.06 2.48
C LYS A 63 -4.13 -13.99 1.28
N ASP A 64 -3.78 -13.49 0.10
CA ASP A 64 -3.83 -14.21 -1.19
C ASP A 64 -2.55 -15.03 -1.44
#